data_AF-A0A9C8MLR8-F1
#
_entry.id   AF-A0A9C8MLR8-F1
#
_cell.length_a   1.000
_cell.length_b   1.000
_cell.length_c   1.000
_cell.angle_alpha   90.00
_cell.angle_beta   90.00
_cell.angle_gamma   90.00
#
_symmetry.space_group_name_H-M   'P 1'
#
loop_
_entity.id
_entity.type
_entity.pdbx_description
1 polymer ?
#
loop_
_entity_poly.entity_id
_entity_poly.type
_entity_poly.pdbx_seq_one_letter_code
_entity_poly.pdbx_strand_id
1 'polypeptide(L)' 'VRLIHEHVSINKEARDSWMACMEMAMTQLDYDDELKQRLTENFLVIATLLINH' A
#
# COMPACT_ATOMS: atom_id res chain seq x y z
N VAL A 1 0.07 -5.63 12.23
CA VAL A 1 0.81 -5.21 11.01
C VAL A 1 2.17 -4.62 11.29
N ARG A 2 2.31 -3.57 12.12
CA ARG A 2 3.62 -2.93 12.38
C ARG A 2 4.72 -3.89 12.88
N LEU A 3 4.45 -4.70 13.91
CA LEU A 3 5.41 -5.71 14.41
C LEU A 3 5.81 -6.76 13.36
N ILE A 4 4.88 -7.10 12.46
CA ILE A 4 5.16 -8.05 11.37
C ILE A 4 6.15 -7.45 10.38
N HIS A 5 6.16 -6.13 10.21
CA HIS A 5 7.04 -5.41 9.27
C HIS A 5 8.30 -4.83 9.94
N GLU A 6 8.53 -5.09 11.23
CA GLU A 6 9.65 -4.53 11.98
C GLU A 6 11.02 -4.98 11.43
N HIS A 7 11.07 -6.16 10.84
CA HIS A 7 12.29 -6.77 10.29
C HIS A 7 12.68 -6.25 8.90
N VAL A 8 11.83 -5.45 8.25
CA VAL A 8 12.11 -4.88 6.92
C VAL A 8 12.27 -3.37 7.00
N SER A 9 13.21 -2.85 6.21
CA SER A 9 13.38 -1.42 6.05
C SER A 9 12.35 -0.87 5.07
N ILE A 10 11.44 -0.04 5.57
CA ILE A 10 10.39 0.60 4.78
C ILE A 10 10.63 2.10 4.83
N ASN A 11 11.15 2.64 3.72
CA ASN A 11 11.26 4.07 3.49
C ASN A 11 10.11 4.56 2.60
N LYS A 12 10.09 5.88 2.35
CA LYS A 12 9.08 6.53 1.50
C LYS A 12 8.95 5.88 0.11
N GLU A 13 10.09 5.56 -0.51
CA GLU A 13 10.17 5.00 -1.86
C GLU A 13 9.61 3.58 -1.90
N ALA A 14 10.00 2.70 -0.97
CA ALA A 14 9.47 1.34 -0.85
C ALA A 14 7.94 1.34 -0.66
N ARG A 15 7.44 2.27 0.15
CA ARG A 15 6.00 2.49 0.35
C ARG A 15 5.30 2.94 -0.93
N ASP A 16 5.89 3.86 -1.70
CA ASP A 16 5.33 4.32 -2.98
C ASP A 16 5.34 3.22 -4.05
N SER A 17 6.42 2.44 -4.13
CA SER A 17 6.50 1.28 -5.04
C SER A 17 5.44 0.23 -4.71
N TRP A 18 5.23 -0.08 -3.43
CA TRP A 18 4.20 -1.03 -3.02
C TRP A 18 2.79 -0.55 -3.36
N MET A 19 2.49 0.75 -3.16
CA MET A 19 1.21 1.34 -3.54
C MET A 19 0.95 1.23 -5.05
N ALA A 20 1.97 1.51 -5.88
CA ALA A 20 1.88 1.37 -7.33
C ALA A 20 1.58 -0.09 -7.74
N CYS A 21 2.20 -1.08 -7.08
CA CYS A 21 1.90 -2.48 -7.32
C CYS A 21 0.44 -2.83 -6.98
N MET A 22 -0.10 -2.29 -5.87
CA MET A 22 -1.50 -2.52 -5.50
C MET A 22 -2.46 -1.91 -6.52
N GLU A 23 -2.20 -0.68 -6.98
CA GLU A 23 -3.00 -0.01 -8.02
C GLU A 23 -3.01 -0.82 -9.33
N MET A 24 -1.84 -1.29 -9.77
CA MET A 24 -1.71 -2.14 -10.96
C MET A 24 -2.50 -3.44 -10.80
N ALA A 25 -2.41 -4.10 -9.64
CA ALA A 25 -3.13 -5.33 -9.37
C ALA A 25 -4.65 -5.13 -9.39
N MET A 26 -5.16 -4.09 -8.73
CA MET A 26 -6.59 -3.77 -8.74
C MET A 26 -7.10 -3.40 -10.13
N THR A 27 -6.26 -2.76 -10.95
CA THR A 27 -6.58 -2.47 -12.36
C THR A 27 -6.67 -3.76 -13.19
N GLN A 28 -5.72 -4.69 -13.02
CA GLN A 28 -5.72 -5.97 -13.75
C GLN A 28 -6.88 -6.88 -13.36
N LEU A 29 -7.35 -6.80 -12.11
CA LEU A 29 -8.48 -7.57 -11.60
C LEU A 29 -9.84 -6.92 -11.89
N ASP A 30 -9.86 -5.79 -12.60
CA ASP A 30 -11.06 -5.05 -12.98
C ASP A 30 -11.98 -4.71 -11.79
N TYR A 31 -11.37 -4.26 -10.69
CA TYR A 31 -12.15 -3.78 -9.54
C TYR A 31 -12.93 -2.51 -9.93
N ASP A 32 -14.13 -2.33 -9.40
CA ASP A 32 -14.88 -1.10 -9.62
C ASP A 32 -14.16 0.11 -8.99
N ASP A 33 -14.41 1.30 -9.54
CA ASP A 33 -13.68 2.51 -9.16
C ASP A 33 -13.91 2.92 -7.70
N GLU A 34 -15.11 2.67 -7.17
CA GLU A 34 -15.45 2.95 -5.77
C GLU A 34 -14.64 2.04 -4.83
N LEU A 35 -14.58 0.74 -5.14
CA LEU A 35 -13.78 -0.22 -4.40
C LEU A 35 -12.27 0.08 -4.50
N LYS A 36 -11.77 0.40 -5.70
CA LYS A 36 -10.37 0.81 -5.91
C LYS A 36 -10.01 2.01 -5.03
N GLN A 37 -10.86 3.03 -5.01
CA GLN A 37 -10.63 4.23 -4.22
C GLN A 37 -10.59 3.89 -2.71
N ARG A 38 -11.60 3.15 -2.22
CA ARG A 38 -11.67 2.76 -0.81
C ARG A 38 -10.48 1.93 -0.36
N LEU A 39 -10.02 0.98 -1.19
CA LEU A 39 -8.84 0.16 -0.88
C LEU A 39 -7.57 1.00 -0.90
N THR A 40 -7.40 1.87 -1.90
CA THR A 40 -6.24 2.77 -2.01
C THR A 40 -6.10 3.67 -0.79
N GLU A 41 -7.20 4.27 -0.32
CA GLU A 41 -7.21 5.12 0.88
C GLU A 41 -6.78 4.33 2.13
N ASN A 42 -7.32 3.13 2.32
CA ASN A 42 -6.96 2.27 3.45
C ASN A 42 -5.49 1.81 3.40
N PHE A 43 -5.02 1.41 2.22
CA PHE A 43 -3.63 1.01 1.99
C PHE A 43 -2.66 2.14 2.25
N LEU A 44 -2.97 3.36 1.78
CA LEU A 44 -2.11 4.52 1.98
C LEU A 44 -1.93 4.86 3.47
N VAL A 45 -3.01 4.82 4.25
CA VAL A 45 -2.96 5.06 5.70
C VAL A 45 -2.05 4.04 6.38
N ILE A 46 -2.26 2.75 6.12
CA ILE A 46 -1.47 1.68 6.75
C ILE A 46 -0.01 1.76 6.29
N ALA A 47 0.26 1.86 5.00
CA ALA A 47 1.60 1.85 4.45
C ALA A 47 2.42 3.06 4.91
N THR A 48 1.79 4.22 5.13
CA THR A 48 2.44 5.40 5.71
C THR A 48 2.86 5.17 7.17
N LEU A 49 2.05 4.46 7.96
CA LEU A 49 2.38 4.12 9.35
C LEU A 49 3.47 3.04 9.49
N LEU A 50 3.79 2.34 8.39
CA LEU A 50 4.84 1.32 8.35
C LEU A 50 6.23 1.89 8.03
N ILE A 51 6.34 3.16 7.61
CA ILE A 51 7.63 3.80 7.39
C ILE A 51 8.43 3.80 8.69
N ASN A 52 9.64 3.23 8.66
CA ASN A 52 10.52 3.07 9.81
C ASN A 52 11.98 3.50 9.53
N HIS A 53 12.25 4.04 8.33
CA HIS A 53 13.54 4.61 7.92
C HIS A 53 13.37 5.88 7.08
#